data_AF-A0A2D8N325-F1
#
_entry.id   AF-A0A2D8N325-F1
#
_cell.length_a   1.000
_cell.length_b   1.000
_cell.length_c   1.000
_cell.angle_alpha   90.00
_cell.angle_beta   90.00
_cell.angle_gamma   90.00
#
_symmetry.space_group_name_H-M   'P 1'
#
loop_
_entity.id
_entity.type
_entity.pdbx_description
1 polymer ?
#
loop_
_entity_poly.entity_id
_entity_poly.type
_entity_poly.pdbx_seq_one_letter_code
_entity_poly.pdbx_strand_id
1 'polypeptide(L)'
;PAIAVSQDVADVDTVASARFTAQLVKRYRESGALEGTLISINIPSGELQGVKIMPMGDSYLQTSHYELVEQTGERSVYERHRVVVQSRDSSTDTYAYQQGYITLTPLKFDWTDHDITERVESWNLQLVN
;
A
#
# COMPACT_ATOMS: atom_id res chain seq x y z
N PRO A 1 6.05 16.05 -4.08
CA PRO A 1 5.05 15.39 -3.20
C PRO A 1 4.29 14.33 -3.98
N ALA A 2 3.87 13.25 -3.32
CA ALA A 2 3.21 12.14 -3.98
C ALA A 2 2.03 11.62 -3.13
N ILE A 3 0.99 11.19 -3.83
CA ILE A 3 -0.19 10.54 -3.26
C ILE A 3 -0.46 9.32 -4.14
N ALA A 4 -0.57 8.15 -3.53
CA ALA A 4 -1.09 6.96 -4.19
C ALA A 4 -2.54 6.75 -3.76
N VAL A 5 -3.44 6.45 -4.69
CA VAL A 5 -4.85 6.19 -4.38
C VAL A 5 -5.26 4.90 -5.06
N SER A 6 -5.75 3.97 -4.27
CA SER A 6 -6.32 2.70 -4.71
C SER A 6 -7.77 2.64 -4.27
N GLN A 7 -8.63 2.19 -5.17
CA GLN A 7 -10.02 1.86 -4.85
C GLN A 7 -10.29 0.46 -5.38
N ASP A 8 -11.16 -0.26 -4.67
CA ASP A 8 -11.70 -1.53 -5.16
C ASP A 8 -12.41 -1.34 -6.53
N VAL A 9 -12.63 -2.43 -7.26
CA VAL A 9 -13.14 -2.38 -8.65
C VAL A 9 -14.64 -2.63 -8.78
N ALA A 10 -15.28 -3.21 -7.76
CA ALA A 10 -16.68 -3.61 -7.80
C ALA A 10 -17.57 -2.66 -6.98
N ASP A 11 -18.67 -2.19 -7.57
CA ASP A 11 -19.67 -1.32 -6.93
C ASP A 11 -19.08 -0.09 -6.23
N VAL A 12 -18.25 0.65 -6.96
CA VAL A 12 -17.48 1.77 -6.44
C VAL A 12 -17.90 3.13 -7.02
N ASP A 13 -18.00 4.15 -6.16
CA ASP A 13 -18.14 5.55 -6.55
C ASP A 13 -16.76 6.21 -6.65
N THR A 14 -16.23 6.29 -7.86
CA THR A 14 -14.92 6.90 -8.13
C THR A 14 -14.97 8.43 -8.02
N VAL A 15 -16.14 9.06 -8.17
CA VAL A 15 -16.31 10.50 -8.00
C VAL A 15 -16.18 10.86 -6.52
N ALA A 16 -16.77 10.07 -5.62
CA ALA A 16 -16.58 10.23 -4.18
C ALA A 16 -15.11 10.11 -3.78
N SER A 17 -14.41 9.10 -4.30
CA SER A 17 -12.96 8.90 -4.08
C SER A 17 -12.11 10.06 -4.58
N ALA A 18 -12.40 10.57 -5.78
CA ALA A 18 -11.71 11.73 -6.33
C ALA A 18 -11.95 12.99 -5.48
N ARG A 19 -13.19 13.22 -5.02
CA ARG A 19 -13.54 14.33 -4.12
C ARG A 19 -12.84 14.21 -2.77
N PHE A 20 -12.76 13.01 -2.21
CA PHE A 20 -12.02 12.77 -0.97
C PHE A 20 -10.53 13.08 -1.15
N THR A 21 -9.92 12.53 -2.19
CA THR A 21 -8.50 12.76 -2.53
C THR A 21 -8.21 14.25 -2.76
N ALA A 22 -9.13 14.99 -3.40
CA ALA A 22 -8.99 16.42 -3.64
C ALA A 22 -8.90 17.25 -2.34
N GLN A 23 -9.44 16.76 -1.22
CA GLN A 23 -9.29 17.43 0.08
C GLN A 23 -7.83 17.42 0.53
N LEU A 24 -7.12 16.30 0.36
CA LEU A 24 -5.69 16.20 0.68
C LEU A 24 -4.85 17.09 -0.25
N VAL A 25 -5.16 17.09 -1.55
CA VAL A 25 -4.48 17.97 -2.52
C VAL A 25 -4.69 19.44 -2.17
N LYS A 26 -5.91 19.83 -1.79
CA LYS A 26 -6.21 21.19 -1.32
C LYS A 26 -5.36 21.54 -0.10
N ARG A 27 -5.27 20.64 0.88
CA ARG A 27 -4.44 20.82 2.08
C ARG A 27 -2.96 21.03 1.73
N TYR A 28 -2.43 20.26 0.80
CA TYR A 28 -1.05 20.42 0.31
C TYR A 28 -0.83 21.77 -0.37
N ARG A 29 -1.80 22.28 -1.12
CA ARG A 29 -1.71 23.60 -1.75
C ARG A 29 -1.74 24.74 -0.74
N GLU A 30 -2.52 24.60 0.33
CA GLU A 30 -2.71 25.65 1.34
C GLU A 30 -1.60 25.69 2.40
N SER A 31 -0.98 24.55 2.73
CA SER A 31 -0.03 24.46 3.85
C SER A 31 1.30 23.80 3.50
N GLY A 32 1.55 23.56 2.21
CA GLY A 32 2.69 22.80 1.76
C GLY A 32 2.46 21.29 1.88
N ALA A 33 3.11 20.54 1.01
CA ALA A 33 3.10 19.09 1.07
C ALA A 33 4.21 18.58 1.99
N LEU A 34 4.02 17.39 2.55
CA LEU A 34 5.02 16.74 3.38
C LEU A 34 6.26 16.38 2.54
N GLU A 35 7.43 16.76 3.00
CA GLU A 35 8.71 16.39 2.39
C GLU A 35 9.11 14.97 2.81
N GLY A 36 9.74 14.22 1.91
CA GLY A 36 10.21 12.85 2.17
C GLY A 36 9.10 11.85 2.52
N THR A 37 7.82 12.20 2.32
CA THR A 37 6.66 11.38 2.71
C THR A 37 5.65 11.28 1.56
N LEU A 38 5.20 10.06 1.26
CA LEU A 38 4.05 9.74 0.41
C LEU A 38 2.84 9.42 1.29
N ILE A 39 1.64 9.80 0.86
CA ILE A 39 0.40 9.30 1.46
C ILE A 39 -0.19 8.24 0.55
N SER A 40 -0.34 7.02 1.06
CA SER A 40 -1.09 5.95 0.42
C SER A 40 -2.54 5.97 0.90
N ILE A 41 -3.50 6.00 -0.01
CA ILE A 41 -4.93 5.99 0.29
C ILE A 41 -5.54 4.72 -0.28
N ASN A 42 -6.23 3.93 0.55
CA ASN A 42 -7.01 2.79 0.07
C ASN A 42 -8.48 2.97 0.45
N ILE A 43 -9.36 2.82 -0.53
CA ILE A 43 -10.81 3.04 -0.41
C ILE A 43 -11.53 1.71 -0.67
N PRO A 44 -12.17 1.10 0.35
CA PRO A 44 -12.89 -0.15 0.16
C PRO A 44 -14.19 0.06 -0.64
N SER A 45 -14.71 -1.01 -1.21
CA SER A 45 -16.06 -1.07 -1.77
C SER A 45 -17.12 -1.08 -0.66
N GLY A 46 -18.38 -0.83 -1.02
CA GLY A 46 -19.51 -0.89 -0.09
C GLY A 46 -19.70 0.35 0.80
N GLU A 47 -20.34 0.16 1.96
CA GLU A 47 -20.67 1.23 2.89
C GLU A 47 -19.43 1.66 3.70
N LEU A 48 -19.00 2.91 3.48
CA LEU A 48 -17.82 3.47 4.12
C LEU A 48 -18.09 3.83 5.58
N GLN A 49 -17.28 3.28 6.49
CA GLN A 49 -17.40 3.48 7.94
C GLN A 49 -16.70 4.74 8.45
N GLY A 50 -15.95 5.42 7.59
CA GLY A 50 -15.19 6.62 7.91
C GLY A 50 -13.74 6.56 7.42
N VAL A 51 -12.88 7.35 8.05
CA VAL A 51 -11.47 7.53 7.66
C VAL A 51 -10.56 7.19 8.83
N LYS A 52 -9.49 6.43 8.59
CA LYS A 52 -8.45 6.14 9.59
C LYS A 52 -7.05 6.36 9.04
N ILE A 53 -6.20 6.99 9.85
CA ILE A 53 -4.76 7.09 9.60
C ILE A 53 -4.11 5.95 10.36
N MET A 54 -3.47 5.02 9.65
CA MET A 54 -2.94 3.79 10.24
C MET A 54 -1.56 3.49 9.64
N PRO A 55 -0.67 2.80 10.37
CA PRO A 55 0.57 2.27 9.81
C PRO A 55 0.30 1.18 8.78
N MET A 56 1.28 0.95 7.90
CA MET A 56 1.25 -0.10 6.89
C MET A 56 1.14 -1.48 7.54
N GLY A 57 0.20 -2.29 7.06
CA GLY A 57 -0.01 -3.68 7.45
C GLY A 57 0.39 -4.70 6.40
N ASP A 58 -0.02 -5.93 6.65
CA ASP A 58 0.28 -7.08 5.80
C ASP A 58 -0.43 -7.01 4.43
N SER A 59 0.11 -7.74 3.44
CA SER A 59 -0.61 -7.98 2.20
C SER A 59 -1.84 -8.86 2.43
N TYR A 60 -3.02 -8.33 2.12
CA TYR A 60 -4.27 -9.09 2.19
C TYR A 60 -4.57 -9.91 0.94
N LEU A 61 -3.87 -9.69 -0.17
CA LEU A 61 -4.04 -10.47 -1.38
C LEU A 61 -2.87 -11.45 -1.52
N GLN A 62 -3.19 -12.74 -1.57
CA GLN A 62 -2.23 -13.81 -1.79
C GLN A 62 -2.58 -14.62 -3.03
N THR A 63 -1.56 -15.22 -3.63
CA THR A 63 -1.76 -16.19 -4.71
C THR A 63 -1.80 -17.58 -4.09
N SER A 64 -2.91 -18.30 -4.26
CA SER A 64 -3.03 -19.67 -3.77
C SER A 64 -2.29 -20.64 -4.69
N HIS A 65 -2.58 -20.61 -5.99
CA HIS A 65 -1.89 -21.39 -7.00
C HIS A 65 -1.99 -20.75 -8.39
N TYR A 66 -1.24 -21.35 -9.32
CA TYR A 66 -1.33 -21.09 -10.75
C TYR A 66 -1.89 -22.34 -11.43
N GLU A 67 -2.88 -22.16 -12.29
CA GLU A 67 -3.49 -23.23 -13.08
C GLU A 67 -3.00 -23.11 -14.52
N LEU A 68 -2.45 -24.19 -15.10
CA LEU A 68 -2.08 -24.21 -16.51
C LEU A 68 -3.36 -24.27 -17.35
N VAL A 69 -3.61 -23.22 -18.14
CA VAL A 69 -4.83 -23.12 -18.96
C VAL A 69 -4.58 -23.33 -20.45
N GLU A 70 -3.35 -23.11 -20.92
CA GLU A 70 -2.97 -23.38 -22.31
C GLU A 70 -1.51 -23.80 -22.40
N GLN A 71 -1.20 -24.79 -23.24
CA GLN A 71 0.16 -25.14 -23.62
C GLN A 71 0.27 -25.35 -25.13
N THR A 72 1.12 -24.57 -25.79
CA THR A 72 1.34 -24.62 -27.24
C THR A 72 2.84 -24.66 -27.52
N GLY A 73 3.37 -25.85 -27.87
CA GLY A 73 4.81 -26.06 -28.01
C GLY A 73 5.55 -25.81 -26.69
N GLU A 74 6.50 -24.87 -26.72
CA GLU A 74 7.26 -24.44 -25.53
C GLU A 74 6.55 -23.31 -24.72
N ARG A 75 5.41 -22.80 -25.20
CA ARG A 75 4.66 -21.75 -24.50
C ARG A 75 3.66 -22.37 -23.52
N SER A 76 3.66 -21.89 -22.28
CA SER A 76 2.65 -22.19 -21.26
C SER A 76 1.96 -20.91 -20.80
N VAL A 77 0.63 -20.94 -20.66
CA VAL A 77 -0.19 -19.85 -20.11
C VAL A 77 -0.83 -20.33 -18.82
N TYR A 78 -0.67 -19.53 -17.76
CA TYR A 78 -1.23 -19.84 -16.45
C TYR A 78 -2.26 -18.80 -16.04
N GLU A 79 -3.35 -19.26 -15.44
CA GLU A 79 -4.28 -18.43 -14.71
C GLU A 79 -3.89 -18.39 -13.23
N ARG A 80 -3.94 -17.19 -12.64
CA ARG A 80 -3.56 -16.98 -11.25
C ARG A 80 -4.80 -16.94 -10.37
N HIS A 81 -4.88 -17.89 -9.44
CA HIS A 81 -5.93 -17.92 -8.43
C HIS A 81 -5.51 -17.11 -7.20
N ARG A 82 -6.32 -16.12 -6.84
CA ARG A 82 -6.06 -15.20 -5.72
C ARG A 82 -7.01 -15.48 -4.56
N VAL A 83 -6.51 -15.32 -3.35
CA VAL A 83 -7.29 -15.41 -2.11
C VAL A 83 -7.10 -14.14 -1.28
N VAL A 84 -8.17 -13.75 -0.58
CA VAL A 84 -8.13 -12.67 0.41
C VAL A 84 -7.80 -13.27 1.77
N VAL A 85 -6.76 -12.74 2.40
CA VAL A 85 -6.31 -13.10 3.75
C VAL A 85 -6.79 -12.04 4.72
N GLN A 86 -7.48 -12.47 5.77
CA GLN A 86 -7.94 -11.57 6.83
C GLN A 86 -6.75 -11.14 7.70
N SER A 87 -6.54 -9.83 7.78
CA SER A 87 -5.59 -9.25 8.72
C SER A 87 -6.06 -9.49 10.15
N ARG A 88 -5.12 -9.79 11.03
CA ARG A 88 -5.38 -9.99 12.47
C ARG A 88 -4.85 -8.84 13.31
N ASP A 89 -4.02 -7.98 12.73
CA ASP A 89 -3.44 -6.84 13.44
C ASP A 89 -4.35 -5.61 13.30
N SER A 90 -5.16 -5.39 14.32
CA SER A 90 -6.09 -4.25 14.41
C SER A 90 -5.42 -2.87 14.39
N SER A 91 -4.09 -2.81 14.55
CA SER A 91 -3.34 -1.56 14.51
C SER A 91 -2.95 -1.12 13.10
N THR A 92 -3.28 -1.88 12.05
CA THR A 92 -2.83 -1.64 10.68
C THR A 92 -3.88 -1.07 9.73
N ASP A 93 -3.41 -0.47 8.63
CA ASP A 93 -4.25 -0.02 7.52
C ASP A 93 -4.99 -1.18 6.85
N THR A 94 -4.34 -2.32 6.63
CA THR A 94 -4.97 -3.50 6.02
C THR A 94 -6.17 -3.97 6.83
N TYR A 95 -6.05 -4.03 8.16
CA TYR A 95 -7.18 -4.40 9.01
C TYR A 95 -8.32 -3.38 8.91
N ALA A 96 -8.01 -2.08 9.05
CA ALA A 96 -9.03 -1.04 8.95
C ALA A 96 -9.74 -1.02 7.59
N TYR A 97 -9.00 -1.24 6.49
CA TYR A 97 -9.54 -1.36 5.15
C TYR A 97 -10.56 -2.51 5.06
N GLN A 98 -10.22 -3.69 5.59
CA GLN A 98 -11.12 -4.84 5.62
C GLN A 98 -12.37 -4.64 6.48
N GLN A 99 -12.36 -3.66 7.40
CA GLN A 99 -13.52 -3.24 8.19
C GLN A 99 -14.32 -2.10 7.55
N GLY A 100 -14.05 -1.73 6.29
CA GLY A 100 -14.81 -0.73 5.55
C GLY A 100 -14.39 0.73 5.78
N TYR A 101 -13.20 0.97 6.35
CA TYR A 101 -12.67 2.33 6.50
C TYR A 101 -11.81 2.72 5.29
N ILE A 102 -11.89 3.98 4.88
CA ILE A 102 -10.84 4.59 4.05
C ILE A 102 -9.59 4.68 4.91
N THR A 103 -8.46 4.18 4.40
CA THR A 103 -7.18 4.24 5.12
C THR A 103 -6.21 5.20 4.48
N LEU A 104 -5.47 5.93 5.31
CA LEU A 104 -4.36 6.79 4.90
C LEU A 104 -3.11 6.35 5.64
N THR A 105 -2.07 6.01 4.87
CA THR A 105 -0.81 5.50 5.40
C THR A 105 0.33 6.42 4.97
N PRO A 106 0.92 7.19 5.92
CA PRO A 106 2.11 7.96 5.65
C PRO A 106 3.32 7.04 5.50
N LEU A 107 3.97 7.07 4.34
CA LEU A 107 5.12 6.24 4.00
C LEU A 107 6.34 7.14 3.77
N LYS A 108 7.45 6.84 4.45
CA LYS A 108 8.74 7.50 4.19
C LYS A 108 9.27 7.08 2.82
N PHE A 109 9.88 8.01 2.10
CA PHE A 109 10.62 7.72 0.87
C PHE A 109 12.04 7.25 1.16
N ASP A 110 12.68 7.86 2.15
CA ASP A 110 14.01 7.46 2.58
C ASP A 110 13.90 6.34 3.59
N TRP A 111 14.42 5.18 3.21
CA TRP A 111 14.44 3.96 4.04
C TRP A 111 15.83 3.71 4.62
N THR A 112 16.77 4.63 4.39
CA THR A 112 18.09 4.57 5.00
C THR A 112 17.92 4.70 6.51
N ASP A 113 18.39 3.71 7.23
CA ASP A 113 18.56 3.80 8.67
C ASP A 113 19.82 4.62 8.94
N HIS A 114 19.65 5.94 8.93
CA HIS A 114 20.74 6.90 9.16
C HIS A 114 21.36 6.73 10.55
N ASP A 115 20.62 6.19 11.52
CA ASP A 115 21.10 5.99 12.90
C ASP A 115 22.16 4.89 12.98
N ILE A 116 22.09 3.86 12.11
CA ILE A 116 23.08 2.77 12.09
C ILE A 116 24.18 2.97 11.05
N THR A 117 24.03 3.93 10.15
CA THR A 117 24.93 4.09 8.99
C THR A 117 26.38 4.28 9.44
N GLU A 118 26.63 5.23 10.37
CA GLU A 118 27.97 5.46 10.94
C GLU A 118 28.51 4.21 11.67
N ARG A 119 27.63 3.46 12.35
CA ARG A 119 28.00 2.22 13.04
C ARG A 119 28.45 1.15 12.04
N VAL A 120 27.77 0.99 10.92
CA VAL A 120 28.13 0.01 9.88
C VAL A 120 29.44 0.40 9.20
N GLU A 121 29.65 1.70 8.92
CA GLU A 121 30.94 2.20 8.39
C GLU A 121 32.11 1.85 9.33
N SER A 122 31.92 1.99 10.64
CA SER A 122 32.96 1.70 11.64
C SER A 122 33.46 0.25 11.65
N TRP A 123 32.72 -0.69 11.05
CA TRP A 123 33.15 -2.09 10.95
C TRP A 123 34.34 -2.28 10.01
N ASN A 124 34.66 -1.28 9.17
CA ASN A 124 35.82 -1.29 8.28
C ASN A 124 35.95 -2.58 7.46
N LEU A 125 34.82 -3.14 7.01
CA LEU A 125 34.78 -4.40 6.28
C LEU A 125 35.69 -4.33 5.04
N GLN A 126 36.65 -5.26 4.95
CA GLN A 126 37.56 -5.38 3.83
C GLN A 126 37.27 -6.67 3.06
N LEU A 127 37.38 -6.62 1.74
CA LEU A 127 37.43 -7.84 0.94
C LEU A 127 38.76 -8.55 1.24
N VAL A 128 38.70 -9.79 1.73
CA VAL A 128 39.90 -10.63 1.89
C VAL A 128 40.04 -11.47 0.63
N ASN A 129 41.19 -11.35 -0.05
CA ASN A 129 41.58 -12.20 -1.16
C ASN A 129 42.29 -13.46 -0.67
#